data_AF-A0A922IXB8-F1
#
_entry.id   AF-A0A922IXB8-F1
#
_cell.length_a   1.000
_cell.length_b   1.000
_cell.length_c   1.000
_cell.angle_alpha   90.00
_cell.angle_beta   90.00
_cell.angle_gamma   90.00
#
_symmetry.space_group_name_H-M   'P 1'
#
loop_
_entity.id
_entity.type
_entity.pdbx_description
1 polymer ?
#
loop_
_entity_poly.entity_id
_entity_poly.type
_entity_poly.pdbx_seq_one_letter_code
_entity_poly.pdbx_strand_id
1 'polypeptide(L)'
;MEALGLPPLNSLNISCSNFQVQNVSKSPKKTYYFSSLELSSLKPRPFCYSSSELSSLKLRPSSGGTHLLHWTAVRMQVDGEDYELKQVKDMAAARKRWETLVREEKVKVLTPREAGYAIQLSNKTLLDVRPSTEHKKAWVKGSRWIPIFDVDTKIDVGTLSTKITSFMMGGWWSGMPTLSYNDQFLPKVQENYPKDTDLIVACQKGLRSLAACELLYNAGYRNLFWVQGGLEAAEEEDLVIEGPQPLKFAGIGGVSEFLGFTDQQRDAASREGWSYRLVFSARLVGIFLVADALFLGAQQVGHYLQDLRSH
;
A
#
# COMPACT_ATOMS: atom_id res chain seq x y z
N MET A 1 -12.80 -1.58 -5.91
CA MET A 1 -12.03 -1.35 -7.16
C MET A 1 -11.87 0.13 -7.48
N GLU A 2 -12.87 0.98 -7.18
CA GLU A 2 -12.79 2.43 -7.42
C GLU A 2 -11.88 3.21 -6.45
N ALA A 3 -11.75 2.79 -5.19
CA ALA A 3 -10.91 3.48 -4.19
C ALA A 3 -9.39 3.38 -4.42
N LEU A 4 -8.93 2.51 -5.34
CA LEU A 4 -7.54 2.44 -5.80
C LEU A 4 -7.36 3.01 -7.20
N GLY A 5 -8.40 3.56 -7.83
CA GLY A 5 -8.36 3.99 -9.24
C GLY A 5 -8.08 2.87 -10.25
N LEU A 6 -8.05 1.60 -9.82
CA LEU A 6 -7.80 0.48 -10.72
C LEU A 6 -9.09 0.15 -11.47
N PRO A 7 -9.08 0.05 -12.80
CA PRO A 7 -10.28 -0.23 -13.57
C PRO A 7 -10.89 -1.58 -13.15
N PRO A 8 -12.22 -1.68 -12.92
CA PRO A 8 -12.89 -2.94 -12.68
C PRO A 8 -12.88 -3.75 -13.98
N LEU A 9 -12.02 -4.76 -14.06
CA LEU A 9 -11.98 -5.67 -15.20
C LEU A 9 -13.11 -6.69 -15.11
N ASN A 10 -14.32 -6.27 -15.47
CA ASN A 10 -15.43 -7.18 -15.79
C ASN A 10 -16.35 -6.55 -16.85
N SER A 11 -15.81 -6.24 -18.02
CA SER A 11 -16.60 -5.90 -19.21
C SER A 11 -15.78 -6.04 -20.50
N LEU A 12 -15.25 -7.24 -20.75
CA LEU A 12 -14.93 -7.64 -22.13
C LEU A 12 -15.79 -8.86 -22.46
N ASN A 13 -16.94 -8.57 -23.08
CA ASN A 13 -17.78 -9.54 -23.77
C ASN A 13 -16.94 -10.22 -24.86
N ILE A 14 -16.41 -11.40 -24.57
CA ILE A 14 -15.92 -12.29 -25.61
C ILE A 14 -17.15 -13.06 -26.12
N SER A 15 -17.60 -12.65 -27.30
CA SER A 15 -18.53 -13.39 -28.13
C SER A 15 -17.91 -14.75 -28.47
N CYS A 16 -18.37 -15.81 -27.81
CA CYS A 16 -17.98 -17.18 -28.14
C CYS A 16 -18.85 -17.67 -29.30
N SER A 17 -18.31 -17.61 -30.52
CA SER A 17 -18.82 -18.39 -31.65
C SER A 17 -18.16 -19.78 -31.66
N ASN A 18 -19.01 -20.81 -31.54
CA ASN A 18 -18.84 -22.22 -31.84
C ASN A 18 -17.48 -22.67 -32.40
N PHE A 19 -16.76 -23.51 -31.63
CA PHE A 19 -15.93 -24.58 -32.20
C PHE A 19 -16.08 -25.84 -31.36
N GLN A 20 -16.69 -26.84 -31.98
CA GLN A 20 -16.80 -28.21 -31.51
C GLN A 20 -15.56 -28.97 -32.03
N VAL A 21 -15.15 -30.00 -31.28
CA VAL A 21 -14.67 -31.32 -31.77
C VAL A 21 -13.46 -31.89 -30.99
N GLN A 22 -13.76 -33.03 -30.34
CA GLN A 22 -12.98 -34.24 -30.06
C GLN A 22 -12.03 -34.37 -28.84
N ASN A 23 -12.49 -35.24 -27.94
CA ASN A 23 -11.72 -36.12 -27.07
C ASN A 23 -10.71 -36.98 -27.84
N VAL A 24 -9.57 -37.35 -27.22
CA VAL A 24 -9.01 -38.72 -27.21
C VAL A 24 -7.75 -38.82 -26.29
N SER A 25 -7.79 -39.88 -25.46
CA SER A 25 -6.76 -40.76 -24.87
C SER A 25 -5.64 -40.28 -23.92
N LYS A 26 -5.13 -41.28 -23.18
CA LYS A 26 -4.54 -41.29 -21.84
C LYS A 26 -3.01 -41.61 -21.85
N SER A 27 -2.25 -40.93 -20.99
CA SER A 27 -1.10 -41.43 -20.16
C SER A 27 0.20 -41.93 -20.87
N PRO A 28 1.36 -42.12 -20.18
CA PRO A 28 1.58 -42.15 -18.72
C PRO A 28 2.83 -41.44 -18.14
N LYS A 29 2.78 -41.41 -16.80
CA LYS A 29 3.72 -41.10 -15.70
C LYS A 29 5.21 -41.29 -15.96
N LYS A 30 6.03 -40.40 -15.36
CA LYS A 30 7.40 -40.70 -14.93
C LYS A 30 7.65 -40.11 -13.54
N THR A 31 7.81 -41.01 -12.57
CA THR A 31 8.16 -40.80 -11.17
C THR A 31 9.69 -40.81 -11.03
N TYR A 32 10.26 -39.88 -10.28
CA TYR A 32 11.59 -40.02 -9.69
C TYR A 32 11.48 -39.74 -8.18
N TYR A 33 11.87 -40.74 -7.39
CA TYR A 33 12.08 -40.67 -5.94
C TYR A 33 13.52 -40.25 -5.66
N PHE A 34 13.76 -39.34 -4.72
CA PHE A 34 14.95 -39.16 -3.86
C PHE A 34 14.74 -37.83 -3.10
N SER A 35 14.97 -37.63 -1.81
CA SER A 35 15.15 -38.48 -0.62
C SER A 35 14.94 -37.50 0.54
N SER A 36 14.07 -37.86 1.49
CA SER A 36 13.80 -37.07 2.68
C SER A 36 14.90 -37.28 3.71
N LEU A 37 15.67 -36.25 4.04
CA LEU A 37 16.36 -36.05 5.33
C LEU A 37 16.98 -34.64 5.31
N GLU A 38 17.00 -33.99 6.49
CA GLU A 38 17.42 -32.61 6.77
C GLU A 38 16.32 -31.52 6.65
N LEU A 39 15.18 -31.78 7.30
CA LEU A 39 14.23 -30.73 7.71
C LEU A 39 14.13 -30.71 9.24
N SER A 40 15.12 -30.14 9.93
CA SER A 40 15.00 -29.80 11.35
C SER A 40 15.89 -28.62 11.74
N SER A 41 15.54 -27.42 11.31
CA SER A 41 15.60 -26.18 12.09
C SER A 41 15.45 -24.98 11.17
N LEU A 42 14.26 -24.37 11.16
CA LEU A 42 13.98 -22.96 10.87
C LEU A 42 12.46 -22.81 10.83
N LYS A 43 11.89 -22.39 11.95
CA LYS A 43 10.48 -22.05 12.08
C LYS A 43 10.19 -20.82 11.21
N PRO A 44 9.23 -20.84 10.27
CA PRO A 44 8.67 -19.62 9.71
C PRO A 44 7.87 -18.92 10.81
N ARG A 45 8.23 -17.69 11.14
CA ARG A 45 7.42 -16.83 12.03
C ARG A 45 6.11 -16.49 11.30
N PRO A 46 4.93 -16.77 11.88
CA PRO A 46 3.68 -16.35 11.28
C PRO A 46 3.54 -14.82 11.39
N PHE A 47 3.14 -14.21 10.28
CA PHE A 47 2.64 -12.84 10.22
C PHE A 47 1.36 -12.76 11.09
N CYS A 48 1.47 -12.25 12.31
CA CYS A 48 0.32 -11.97 13.17
C CYS A 48 -0.02 -10.48 13.09
N TYR A 49 -1.13 -10.16 12.42
CA TYR A 49 -1.88 -8.94 12.73
C TYR A 49 -2.97 -9.34 13.71
N SER A 50 -2.95 -8.75 14.90
CA SER A 50 -3.91 -8.99 15.97
C SER A 50 -5.28 -8.44 15.57
N SER A 51 -6.18 -9.31 15.10
CA SER A 51 -7.61 -9.01 15.09
C SER A 51 -8.16 -9.32 16.48
N SER A 52 -8.48 -8.26 17.23
CA SER A 52 -9.21 -8.36 18.49
C SER A 52 -10.56 -9.06 18.26
N GLU A 53 -10.66 -10.31 18.69
CA GLU A 53 -11.92 -11.05 18.78
C GLU A 53 -12.80 -10.40 19.84
N LEU A 54 -13.91 -9.78 19.41
CA LEU A 54 -14.97 -9.36 20.31
C LEU A 54 -15.97 -10.52 20.45
N SER A 55 -15.90 -11.18 21.59
CA SER A 55 -16.77 -12.26 22.04
C SER A 55 -18.26 -11.88 21.96
N SER A 56 -19.04 -12.67 21.20
CA SER A 56 -20.50 -12.56 21.15
C SER A 56 -21.16 -13.33 22.29
N LEU A 57 -21.67 -12.59 23.28
CA LEU A 57 -22.54 -13.12 24.33
C LEU A 57 -23.93 -13.39 23.72
N LYS A 58 -24.31 -14.67 23.69
CA LYS A 58 -25.67 -15.15 23.37
C LYS A 58 -26.63 -14.78 24.49
N LEU A 59 -27.63 -13.95 24.21
CA LEU A 59 -28.83 -13.81 25.04
C LEU A 59 -30.07 -14.13 24.18
N ARG A 60 -30.91 -15.04 24.69
CA ARG A 60 -32.18 -15.49 24.10
C ARG A 60 -33.23 -14.36 24.14
N PRO A 61 -34.14 -14.26 23.14
CA PRO A 61 -35.24 -13.32 23.20
C PRO A 61 -36.42 -13.92 23.98
N SER A 62 -36.96 -13.16 24.94
CA SER A 62 -38.26 -13.39 25.56
C SER A 62 -39.27 -12.39 24.98
N SER A 63 -40.40 -12.94 24.58
CA SER A 63 -41.58 -12.34 23.95
C SER A 63 -42.36 -11.38 24.86
N GLY A 64 -42.91 -10.30 24.27
CA GLY A 64 -44.00 -9.51 24.88
C GLY A 64 -44.40 -8.24 24.12
N GLY A 65 -45.60 -8.24 23.52
CA GLY A 65 -46.57 -7.13 23.55
C GLY A 65 -46.43 -5.88 22.67
N THR A 66 -47.19 -5.84 21.57
CA THR A 66 -48.05 -4.74 21.04
C THR A 66 -47.62 -3.26 21.22
N HIS A 67 -47.49 -2.50 20.11
CA HIS A 67 -48.56 -1.69 19.50
C HIS A 67 -48.03 -0.94 18.25
N LEU A 68 -48.87 -0.84 17.22
CA LEU A 68 -48.61 -0.14 15.96
C LEU A 68 -48.41 1.37 16.15
N LEU A 69 -47.31 1.89 15.61
CA LEU A 69 -47.25 3.22 14.98
C LEU A 69 -46.35 3.10 13.74
N HIS A 70 -46.98 2.94 12.57
CA HIS A 70 -46.30 3.03 11.28
C HIS A 70 -45.96 4.50 11.01
N TRP A 71 -44.83 4.95 11.56
CA TRP A 71 -44.13 6.12 11.08
C TRP A 71 -43.21 5.63 9.97
N THR A 72 -43.47 6.05 8.73
CA THR A 72 -42.57 5.85 7.59
C THR A 72 -41.31 6.66 7.86
N ALA A 73 -40.40 6.10 8.66
CA ALA A 73 -39.06 6.60 8.81
C ALA A 73 -38.36 6.28 7.49
N VAL A 74 -38.19 7.30 6.65
CA VAL A 74 -37.20 7.26 5.57
C VAL A 74 -35.87 7.00 6.25
N ARG A 75 -35.43 5.73 6.25
CA ARG A 75 -34.12 5.33 6.74
C ARG A 75 -33.07 5.81 5.74
N MET A 76 -32.78 7.11 5.79
CA MET A 76 -31.59 7.70 5.19
C MET A 76 -30.42 7.46 6.13
N GLN A 77 -29.93 6.22 6.19
CA GLN A 77 -28.67 5.88 6.88
C GLN A 77 -28.32 4.41 6.59
N VAL A 78 -27.86 4.10 5.38
CA VAL A 78 -27.00 2.93 5.04
C VAL A 78 -26.46 3.20 3.62
N ASP A 79 -25.30 3.83 3.48
CA ASP A 79 -24.59 3.83 2.17
C ASP A 79 -23.07 3.88 2.38
N GLY A 80 -22.63 4.65 3.39
CA GLY A 80 -21.21 4.69 3.78
C GLY A 80 -20.66 3.35 4.31
N GLU A 81 -21.38 2.68 5.21
CA GLU A 81 -20.92 1.42 5.82
C GLU A 81 -20.84 0.28 4.80
N ASP A 82 -21.80 0.20 3.88
CA ASP A 82 -21.81 -0.79 2.81
C ASP A 82 -20.69 -0.55 1.79
N TYR A 83 -20.37 0.72 1.50
CA TYR A 83 -19.25 1.08 0.64
C TYR A 83 -17.89 0.67 1.24
N GLU A 84 -17.67 0.95 2.53
CA GLU A 84 -16.44 0.55 3.24
C GLU A 84 -16.31 -0.98 3.30
N LEU A 85 -17.39 -1.70 3.62
CA LEU A 85 -17.39 -3.17 3.62
C LEU A 85 -17.12 -3.74 2.22
N LYS A 86 -17.66 -3.12 1.18
CA LYS A 86 -17.38 -3.49 -0.21
C LYS A 86 -15.92 -3.25 -0.57
N GLN A 87 -15.34 -2.11 -0.16
CA GLN A 87 -13.92 -1.84 -0.35
C GLN A 87 -13.05 -2.89 0.34
N VAL A 88 -13.31 -3.21 1.61
CA VAL A 88 -12.54 -4.22 2.36
C VAL A 88 -12.59 -5.58 1.67
N LYS A 89 -13.78 -5.99 1.18
CA LYS A 89 -13.94 -7.23 0.41
C LYS A 89 -13.16 -7.21 -0.91
N ASP A 90 -13.22 -6.09 -1.63
CA ASP A 90 -12.48 -5.91 -2.89
C ASP A 90 -10.96 -5.97 -2.67
N MET A 91 -10.46 -5.34 -1.60
CA MET A 91 -9.03 -5.40 -1.24
C MET A 91 -8.61 -6.81 -0.86
N ALA A 92 -9.42 -7.52 -0.10
CA ALA A 92 -9.16 -8.91 0.25
C ALA A 92 -9.17 -9.82 -0.99
N ALA A 93 -10.09 -9.60 -1.93
CA ALA A 93 -10.15 -10.32 -3.19
C ALA A 93 -8.93 -10.03 -4.07
N ALA A 94 -8.51 -8.76 -4.17
CA ALA A 94 -7.30 -8.35 -4.89
C ALA A 94 -6.05 -9.00 -4.29
N ARG A 95 -5.93 -8.99 -2.96
CA ARG A 95 -4.81 -9.63 -2.26
C ARG A 95 -4.73 -11.13 -2.57
N LYS A 96 -5.86 -11.85 -2.52
CA LYS A 96 -5.92 -13.27 -2.88
C LYS A 96 -5.52 -13.52 -4.34
N ARG A 97 -5.91 -12.63 -5.26
CA ARG A 97 -5.49 -12.71 -6.68
C ARG A 97 -3.97 -12.58 -6.80
N TRP A 98 -3.36 -11.59 -6.15
CA TRP A 98 -1.91 -11.39 -6.20
C TRP A 98 -1.14 -12.53 -5.53
N GLU A 99 -1.61 -13.01 -4.38
CA GLU A 99 -1.04 -14.19 -3.71
C GLU A 99 -1.09 -15.43 -4.62
N THR A 100 -2.15 -15.56 -5.43
CA THR A 100 -2.27 -16.63 -6.41
C THR A 100 -1.25 -16.48 -7.55
N LEU A 101 -1.03 -15.26 -8.07
CA LEU A 101 0.00 -15.02 -9.10
C LEU A 101 1.41 -15.37 -8.62
N VAL A 102 1.72 -15.05 -7.36
CA VAL A 102 2.99 -15.40 -6.72
C VAL A 102 3.08 -16.91 -6.49
N ARG A 103 2.02 -17.53 -5.97
CA ARG A 103 1.97 -18.98 -5.71
C ARG A 103 2.06 -19.83 -6.98
N GLU A 104 1.49 -19.34 -8.08
CA GLU A 104 1.57 -19.97 -9.40
C GLU A 104 2.90 -19.67 -10.13
N GLU A 105 3.82 -18.96 -9.48
CA GLU A 105 5.13 -18.55 -10.03
C GLU A 105 5.04 -17.76 -11.34
N LYS A 106 3.88 -17.16 -11.62
CA LYS A 106 3.69 -16.22 -12.74
C LYS A 106 4.48 -14.93 -12.51
N VAL A 107 4.67 -14.58 -11.25
CA VAL A 107 5.54 -13.50 -10.79
C VAL A 107 6.58 -14.13 -9.87
N LYS A 108 7.85 -14.03 -10.24
CA LYS A 108 8.95 -14.59 -9.46
C LYS A 108 9.25 -13.68 -8.28
N VAL A 109 9.35 -14.25 -7.08
CA VAL A 109 9.69 -13.50 -5.87
C VAL A 109 11.20 -13.36 -5.80
N LEU A 110 11.69 -12.14 -5.56
CA LEU A 110 13.09 -11.86 -5.26
C LEU A 110 13.18 -11.16 -3.90
N THR A 111 14.19 -11.52 -3.12
CA THR A 111 14.60 -10.70 -1.97
C THR A 111 15.28 -9.42 -2.46
N PRO A 112 15.31 -8.33 -1.67
CA PRO A 112 16.01 -7.11 -2.04
C PRO A 112 17.48 -7.33 -2.41
N ARG A 113 18.16 -8.23 -1.69
CA ARG A 113 19.54 -8.63 -1.96
C ARG A 113 19.70 -9.37 -3.29
N GLU A 114 18.82 -10.32 -3.59
CA GLU A 114 18.82 -11.01 -4.89
C GLU A 114 18.51 -10.06 -6.04
N ALA A 115 17.60 -9.10 -5.82
CA ALA A 115 17.30 -8.06 -6.79
C ALA A 115 18.54 -7.18 -7.05
N GLY A 116 19.29 -6.81 -6.01
CA GLY A 116 20.56 -6.09 -6.15
C GLY A 116 21.58 -6.85 -6.99
N TYR A 117 21.78 -8.14 -6.73
CA TYR A 117 22.64 -8.98 -7.55
C TYR A 117 22.14 -9.09 -9.00
N ALA A 118 20.83 -9.22 -9.20
CA ALA A 118 20.25 -9.31 -10.54
C ALA A 118 20.43 -8.02 -11.37
N ILE A 119 20.38 -6.85 -10.72
CA ILE A 119 20.65 -5.56 -11.35
C ILE A 119 22.13 -5.44 -11.72
N GLN A 120 23.04 -5.80 -10.81
CA GLN A 120 24.48 -5.64 -11.01
C GLN A 120 25.07 -6.68 -11.99
N LEU A 121 24.67 -7.94 -11.89
CA LEU A 121 25.27 -9.05 -12.63
C LEU A 121 24.56 -9.34 -13.95
N SER A 122 23.23 -9.37 -13.94
CA SER A 122 22.43 -9.71 -15.12
C SER A 122 21.87 -8.50 -15.88
N ASN A 123 22.23 -7.28 -15.46
CA ASN A 123 21.77 -6.01 -16.04
C ASN A 123 20.25 -5.98 -16.25
N LYS A 124 19.50 -6.58 -15.30
CA LYS A 124 18.04 -6.59 -15.36
C LYS A 124 17.49 -5.22 -15.01
N THR A 125 16.43 -4.84 -15.70
CA THR A 125 15.81 -3.54 -15.49
C THR A 125 14.98 -3.54 -14.21
N LEU A 126 15.26 -2.59 -13.32
CA LEU A 126 14.42 -2.28 -12.18
C LEU A 126 13.42 -1.18 -12.54
N LEU A 127 12.14 -1.49 -12.42
CA LEU A 127 11.01 -0.58 -12.58
C LEU A 127 10.52 -0.10 -11.21
N ASP A 128 10.75 1.18 -10.92
CA ASP A 128 10.24 1.85 -9.73
C ASP A 128 8.85 2.42 -10.01
N VAL A 129 7.84 1.85 -9.35
CA VAL A 129 6.42 2.25 -9.53
C VAL A 129 5.92 3.20 -8.45
N ARG A 130 6.82 3.74 -7.62
CA ARG A 130 6.45 4.71 -6.57
C ARG A 130 5.97 6.05 -7.14
N PRO A 131 5.13 6.79 -6.40
CA PRO A 131 4.74 8.13 -6.76
C PRO A 131 5.94 9.08 -6.75
N SER A 132 5.77 10.21 -7.42
CA SER A 132 6.81 11.23 -7.57
C SER A 132 7.40 11.74 -6.24
N THR A 133 6.59 11.81 -5.19
CA THR A 133 7.01 12.28 -3.85
C THR A 133 8.02 11.36 -3.18
N GLU A 134 7.85 10.04 -3.30
CA GLU A 134 8.74 9.05 -2.72
C GLU A 134 10.00 8.87 -3.56
N HIS A 135 9.85 8.86 -4.89
CA HIS A 135 10.98 8.69 -5.80
C HIS A 135 11.99 9.85 -5.69
N LYS A 136 11.52 11.10 -5.51
CA LYS A 136 12.39 12.27 -5.31
C LYS A 136 13.27 12.20 -4.05
N LYS A 137 12.87 11.43 -3.03
CA LYS A 137 13.62 11.28 -1.78
C LYS A 137 14.80 10.32 -1.91
N ALA A 138 14.59 9.21 -2.61
CA ALA A 138 15.62 8.19 -2.84
C ALA A 138 15.20 7.30 -4.01
N TRP A 139 16.14 6.88 -4.85
CA TRP A 139 15.94 5.92 -5.92
C TRP A 139 17.11 4.97 -6.05
N VAL A 140 16.90 3.83 -6.72
CA VAL A 140 17.97 2.87 -6.99
C VAL A 140 18.67 3.27 -8.29
N LYS A 141 20.00 3.25 -8.29
CA LYS A 141 20.81 3.57 -9.47
C LYS A 141 20.47 2.66 -10.64
N GLY A 142 20.27 3.24 -11.81
CA GLY A 142 19.89 2.50 -13.02
C GLY A 142 18.43 2.03 -13.06
N SER A 143 17.61 2.39 -12.06
CA SER A 143 16.17 2.13 -12.10
C SER A 143 15.44 3.09 -13.04
N ARG A 144 14.38 2.61 -13.67
CA ARG A 144 13.45 3.44 -14.44
C ARG A 144 12.23 3.74 -13.60
N TRP A 145 11.94 5.03 -13.46
CA TRP A 145 10.76 5.50 -12.76
C TRP A 145 9.56 5.59 -13.70
N ILE A 146 8.52 4.80 -13.43
CA ILE A 146 7.20 4.91 -14.08
C ILE A 146 6.14 4.68 -13.00
N PRO A 147 5.50 5.75 -12.48
CA PRO A 147 4.56 5.63 -11.37
C PRO A 147 3.27 4.94 -11.81
N ILE A 148 2.81 3.95 -11.03
CA ILE A 148 1.46 3.38 -11.18
C ILE A 148 0.40 4.30 -10.56
N PHE A 149 0.76 4.95 -9.45
CA PHE A 149 -0.06 5.96 -8.81
C PHE A 149 0.69 7.26 -8.73
N ASP A 150 0.01 8.38 -8.98
CA ASP A 150 0.59 9.71 -8.83
C ASP A 150 -0.31 10.59 -7.95
N VAL A 151 0.23 11.74 -7.54
CA VAL A 151 -0.47 12.65 -6.64
C VAL A 151 -1.66 13.28 -7.35
N ASP A 152 -2.85 13.14 -6.75
CA ASP A 152 -4.07 13.78 -7.22
C ASP A 152 -4.00 15.30 -7.05
N THR A 153 -3.65 15.98 -8.15
CA THR A 153 -3.77 17.44 -8.28
C THR A 153 -5.14 17.86 -8.80
N LYS A 154 -5.92 16.93 -9.34
CA LYS A 154 -7.30 17.19 -9.80
C LYS A 154 -8.20 17.36 -8.59
N ILE A 155 -8.72 18.57 -8.42
CA ILE A 155 -9.76 18.86 -7.43
C ILE A 155 -11.10 18.54 -8.10
N ASP A 156 -11.48 17.27 -8.03
CA ASP A 156 -12.82 16.88 -8.46
C ASP A 156 -13.79 17.07 -7.29
N VAL A 157 -14.92 17.74 -7.53
CA VAL A 157 -15.85 18.16 -6.46
C VAL A 157 -16.41 16.94 -5.70
N GLY A 158 -16.47 15.78 -6.36
CA GLY A 158 -16.88 14.52 -5.74
C GLY A 158 -15.81 13.81 -4.90
N THR A 159 -14.52 14.02 -5.18
CA THR A 159 -13.41 13.34 -4.45
C THR A 159 -12.79 14.21 -3.35
N LEU A 160 -13.18 15.49 -3.28
CA LEU A 160 -12.73 16.40 -2.24
C LEU A 160 -13.11 15.91 -0.83
N SER A 161 -14.32 15.39 -0.65
CA SER A 161 -14.77 14.83 0.63
C SER A 161 -13.91 13.64 1.04
N THR A 162 -13.64 12.70 0.13
CA THR A 162 -12.74 11.56 0.36
C THR A 162 -11.33 12.01 0.69
N LYS A 163 -10.81 13.06 0.03
CA LYS A 163 -9.49 13.64 0.30
C LYS A 163 -9.41 14.27 1.70
N ILE A 164 -10.44 15.00 2.10
CA ILE A 164 -10.55 15.59 3.45
C ILE A 164 -10.67 14.48 4.51
N THR A 165 -11.56 13.50 4.29
CA THR A 165 -11.72 12.36 5.20
C THR A 165 -10.41 11.58 5.34
N SER A 166 -9.73 11.28 4.23
CA SER A 166 -8.43 10.59 4.25
C SER A 166 -7.36 11.38 4.99
N PHE A 167 -7.34 12.71 4.82
CA PHE A 167 -6.43 13.59 5.56
C PHE A 167 -6.73 13.56 7.07
N MET A 168 -8.00 13.71 7.48
CA MET A 168 -8.42 13.69 8.88
C MET A 168 -8.19 12.33 9.55
N MET A 169 -8.47 11.24 8.84
CA MET A 169 -8.39 9.88 9.38
C MET A 169 -6.94 9.35 9.51
N GLY A 170 -5.96 10.11 9.05
CA GLY A 170 -4.54 9.79 9.27
C GLY A 170 -3.56 10.29 8.20
N GLY A 171 -4.05 10.86 7.10
CA GLY A 171 -3.20 11.41 6.04
C GLY A 171 -2.33 12.57 6.52
N TRP A 172 -2.83 13.42 7.42
CA TRP A 172 -2.02 14.51 7.98
C TRP A 172 -0.87 14.02 8.88
N TRP A 173 -1.10 12.92 9.62
CA TRP A 173 -0.12 12.30 10.49
C TRP A 173 0.94 11.53 9.70
N SER A 174 0.48 10.66 8.79
CA SER A 174 1.34 9.80 7.96
C SER A 174 1.99 10.52 6.78
N GLY A 175 1.49 11.71 6.42
CA GLY A 175 1.91 12.47 5.24
C GLY A 175 1.71 11.76 3.91
N MET A 176 0.92 10.69 3.88
CA MET A 176 0.63 9.97 2.65
C MET A 176 -0.34 10.81 1.80
N PRO A 177 0.08 11.26 0.61
CA PRO A 177 -0.80 12.00 -0.28
C PRO A 177 -1.93 11.10 -0.77
N THR A 178 -3.08 11.69 -1.10
CA THR A 178 -4.10 10.98 -1.89
C THR A 178 -3.52 10.68 -3.27
N LEU A 179 -3.51 9.39 -3.60
CA LEU A 179 -2.94 8.86 -4.82
C LEU A 179 -4.05 8.37 -5.74
N SER A 180 -3.99 8.72 -7.02
CA SER A 180 -4.83 8.13 -8.07
C SER A 180 -4.01 7.29 -9.03
N TYR A 181 -4.72 6.39 -9.70
CA TYR A 181 -4.15 5.57 -10.75
C TYR A 181 -3.77 6.42 -11.98
N ASN A 182 -2.58 6.13 -12.52
CA ASN A 182 -2.09 6.76 -13.72
C ASN A 182 -2.35 5.87 -14.95
N ASP A 183 -3.31 6.28 -15.79
CA ASP A 183 -3.63 5.56 -17.04
C ASP A 183 -2.45 5.49 -18.02
N GLN A 184 -1.46 6.38 -17.88
CA GLN A 184 -0.26 6.38 -18.72
C GLN A 184 0.79 5.33 -18.29
N PHE A 185 0.57 4.60 -17.21
CA PHE A 185 1.52 3.59 -16.72
C PHE A 185 1.83 2.53 -17.79
N LEU A 186 0.81 1.83 -18.28
CA LEU A 186 0.99 0.74 -19.25
C LEU A 186 1.57 1.22 -20.60
N PRO A 187 1.08 2.30 -21.23
CA PRO A 187 1.67 2.83 -22.46
C PRO A 187 3.15 3.18 -22.30
N LYS A 188 3.54 3.83 -21.20
CA LYS A 188 4.95 4.20 -20.96
C LYS A 188 5.82 2.96 -20.78
N VAL A 189 5.35 1.92 -20.08
CA VAL A 189 6.14 0.68 -19.95
C VAL A 189 6.30 -0.01 -21.31
N GLN A 190 5.23 -0.08 -22.11
CA GLN A 190 5.28 -0.69 -23.45
C GLN A 190 6.16 0.05 -24.45
N GLU A 191 6.26 1.37 -24.33
CA GLU A 191 7.16 2.19 -25.16
C GLU A 191 8.63 1.97 -24.78
N ASN A 192 8.93 1.80 -23.49
CA ASN A 192 10.31 1.68 -23.01
C ASN A 192 10.84 0.23 -23.06
N TYR A 193 9.97 -0.77 -22.95
CA TYR A 193 10.38 -2.17 -22.80
C TYR A 193 9.57 -3.12 -23.69
N PRO A 194 10.24 -4.03 -24.43
CA PRO A 194 9.54 -5.13 -25.09
C PRO A 194 9.03 -6.15 -24.07
N LYS A 195 8.00 -6.91 -24.45
CA LYS A 195 7.27 -7.85 -23.56
C LYS A 195 8.12 -9.01 -23.02
N ASP A 196 9.20 -9.35 -23.72
CA ASP A 196 10.10 -10.44 -23.36
C ASP A 196 11.18 -10.01 -22.34
N THR A 197 11.25 -8.72 -21.99
CA THR A 197 12.23 -8.19 -21.04
C THR A 197 12.01 -8.71 -19.63
N ASP A 198 13.10 -9.08 -18.96
CA ASP A 198 13.11 -9.35 -17.53
C ASP A 198 12.92 -8.04 -16.74
N LEU A 199 11.73 -7.84 -16.17
CA LEU A 199 11.38 -6.65 -15.41
C LEU A 199 11.29 -6.97 -13.91
N ILE A 200 12.14 -6.32 -13.12
CA ILE A 200 12.04 -6.32 -11.66
C ILE A 200 11.17 -5.13 -11.27
N VAL A 201 10.04 -5.37 -10.61
CA VAL A 201 9.09 -4.32 -10.22
C VAL A 201 9.15 -4.13 -8.70
N ALA A 202 9.41 -2.90 -8.27
CA ALA A 202 9.53 -2.56 -6.87
C ALA A 202 8.72 -1.32 -6.51
N CYS A 203 8.22 -1.30 -5.28
CA CYS A 203 7.66 -0.12 -4.64
C CYS A 203 8.13 -0.07 -3.18
N GLN A 204 7.66 0.89 -2.37
CA GLN A 204 8.12 1.00 -0.98
C GLN A 204 7.91 -0.29 -0.17
N LYS A 205 6.66 -0.76 -0.03
CA LYS A 205 6.27 -1.92 0.82
C LYS A 205 5.95 -3.20 0.07
N GLY A 206 5.92 -3.15 -1.26
CA GLY A 206 5.62 -4.29 -2.14
C GLY A 206 4.17 -4.41 -2.66
N LEU A 207 3.17 -3.77 -2.05
CA LEU A 207 1.77 -3.91 -2.47
C LEU A 207 1.48 -3.27 -3.84
N ARG A 208 1.94 -2.03 -4.05
CA ARG A 208 1.74 -1.32 -5.32
C ARG A 208 2.46 -2.00 -6.48
N SER A 209 3.62 -2.62 -6.23
CA SER A 209 4.34 -3.39 -7.24
C SER A 209 3.63 -4.70 -7.58
N LEU A 210 2.93 -5.35 -6.64
CA LEU A 210 2.08 -6.51 -6.97
C LEU A 210 0.91 -6.13 -7.88
N ALA A 211 0.25 -5.00 -7.59
CA ALA A 211 -0.79 -4.47 -8.46
C ALA A 211 -0.24 -4.15 -9.86
N ALA A 212 0.95 -3.54 -9.94
CA ALA A 212 1.64 -3.29 -11.21
C ALA A 212 1.98 -4.59 -11.96
N CYS A 213 2.49 -5.62 -11.26
CA CYS A 213 2.77 -6.92 -11.85
C CYS A 213 1.52 -7.57 -12.44
N GLU A 214 0.36 -7.46 -11.78
CA GLU A 214 -0.90 -7.95 -12.33
C GLU A 214 -1.27 -7.23 -13.64
N LEU A 215 -1.14 -5.90 -13.68
CA LEU A 215 -1.41 -5.11 -14.89
C LEU A 215 -0.47 -5.48 -16.04
N LEU A 216 0.83 -5.63 -15.75
CA LEU A 216 1.83 -6.03 -16.73
C LEU A 216 1.60 -7.46 -17.22
N TYR A 217 1.27 -8.38 -16.32
CA TYR A 217 0.94 -9.76 -16.67
C TYR A 217 -0.25 -9.81 -17.64
N ASN A 218 -1.30 -9.03 -17.36
CA ASN A 218 -2.47 -8.92 -18.24
C ASN A 218 -2.13 -8.25 -19.58
N ALA A 219 -1.13 -7.37 -19.65
CA ALA A 219 -0.62 -6.77 -20.89
C ALA A 219 0.26 -7.73 -21.73
N GLY A 220 0.60 -8.90 -21.19
CA GLY A 220 1.35 -9.96 -21.86
C GLY A 220 2.82 -10.09 -21.44
N TYR A 221 3.27 -9.37 -20.41
CA TYR A 221 4.61 -9.58 -19.85
C TYR A 221 4.67 -10.89 -19.06
N ARG A 222 5.68 -11.71 -19.33
CA ARG A 222 5.84 -13.03 -18.69
C ARG A 222 7.00 -13.08 -17.71
N ASN A 223 8.05 -12.29 -17.95
CA ASN A 223 9.25 -12.27 -17.13
C ASN A 223 9.19 -11.17 -16.07
N LEU A 224 8.28 -11.34 -15.10
CA LEU A 224 8.05 -10.39 -14.03
C LEU A 224 8.66 -10.89 -12.71
N PHE A 225 9.43 -10.03 -12.08
CA PHE A 225 10.04 -10.28 -10.78
C PHE A 225 9.54 -9.25 -9.77
N TRP A 226 9.05 -9.70 -8.63
CA TRP A 226 8.54 -8.85 -7.56
C TRP A 226 9.51 -8.87 -6.37
N VAL A 227 9.87 -7.68 -5.88
CA VAL A 227 10.73 -7.54 -4.70
C VAL A 227 9.90 -7.70 -3.41
N GLN A 228 10.18 -8.76 -2.67
CA GLN A 228 9.52 -9.08 -1.40
C GLN A 228 9.81 -7.99 -0.36
N GLY A 229 8.76 -7.48 0.29
CA GLY A 229 8.88 -6.38 1.26
C GLY A 229 9.14 -5.01 0.63
N GLY A 230 9.33 -4.95 -0.69
CA GLY A 230 9.65 -3.73 -1.41
C GLY A 230 11.03 -3.16 -1.08
N LEU A 231 11.21 -1.88 -1.41
CA LEU A 231 12.46 -1.14 -1.21
C LEU A 231 12.72 -0.81 0.28
N GLU A 232 11.69 -0.85 1.12
CA GLU A 232 11.80 -0.68 2.57
C GLU A 232 12.55 -1.82 3.26
N ALA A 233 12.46 -3.04 2.71
CA ALA A 233 13.14 -4.21 3.25
C ALA A 233 14.61 -4.32 2.82
N ALA A 234 15.07 -3.46 1.90
CA ALA A 234 16.46 -3.44 1.45
C ALA A 234 17.36 -2.82 2.51
N GLU A 235 18.51 -3.43 2.78
CA GLU A 235 19.59 -2.76 3.50
C GLU A 235 20.35 -1.81 2.56
N GLU A 236 21.13 -0.89 3.13
CA GLU A 236 21.85 0.13 2.36
C GLU A 236 22.92 -0.47 1.43
N GLU A 237 23.39 -1.67 1.75
CA GLU A 237 24.40 -2.40 0.99
C GLU A 237 23.81 -3.27 -0.13
N ASP A 238 22.51 -3.60 -0.05
CA ASP A 238 21.85 -4.50 -1.00
C ASP A 238 21.61 -3.82 -2.35
N LEU A 239 21.34 -2.51 -2.34
CA LEU A 239 21.00 -1.72 -3.51
C LEU A 239 21.85 -0.45 -3.55
N VAL A 240 22.36 -0.11 -4.73
CA VAL A 240 23.07 1.17 -4.92
C VAL A 240 22.02 2.28 -4.98
N ILE A 241 21.96 3.09 -3.91
CA ILE A 241 20.96 4.15 -3.75
C ILE A 241 21.54 5.49 -4.20
N GLU A 242 20.69 6.29 -4.83
CA GLU A 242 20.93 7.69 -5.15
C GLU A 242 19.80 8.54 -4.56
N GLY A 243 20.13 9.67 -3.95
CA GLY A 243 19.15 10.61 -3.38
C GLY A 243 19.55 11.19 -2.03
N PRO A 244 18.79 12.19 -1.54
CA PRO A 244 19.09 12.87 -0.27
C PRO A 244 18.77 12.07 0.99
N GLN A 245 17.90 11.05 0.91
CA GLN A 245 17.45 10.26 2.06
C GLN A 245 17.74 8.76 1.85
N PRO A 246 17.87 7.97 2.93
CA PRO A 246 17.97 6.52 2.80
C PRO A 246 16.64 5.92 2.34
N LEU A 247 16.71 4.82 1.60
CA LEU A 247 15.58 4.21 0.91
C LEU A 247 14.45 3.78 1.85
N LYS A 248 14.79 3.37 3.07
CA LYS A 248 13.84 2.98 4.13
C LYS A 248 12.88 4.11 4.50
N PHE A 249 13.36 5.35 4.52
CA PHE A 249 12.57 6.51 4.93
C PHE A 249 11.85 7.21 3.77
N ALA A 250 12.13 6.82 2.53
CA ALA A 250 11.54 7.45 1.35
C ALA A 250 10.00 7.37 1.30
N GLY A 251 9.40 6.38 1.96
CA GLY A 251 7.94 6.23 2.07
C GLY A 251 7.30 6.83 3.31
N ILE A 252 8.09 7.39 4.23
CA ILE A 252 7.58 8.07 5.43
C ILE A 252 7.32 9.52 5.07
N GLY A 253 6.25 10.11 5.59
CA GLY A 253 5.92 11.51 5.38
C GLY A 253 5.24 12.18 6.57
N GLY A 254 5.00 13.48 6.41
CA GLY A 254 4.14 14.26 7.28
C GLY A 254 4.69 14.42 8.69
N VAL A 255 3.78 14.58 9.65
CA VAL A 255 4.15 14.81 11.05
C VAL A 255 4.88 13.59 11.64
N SER A 256 4.59 12.38 11.15
CA SER A 256 5.28 11.16 11.58
C SER A 256 6.77 11.14 11.23
N GLU A 257 7.16 11.71 10.09
CA GLU A 257 8.57 11.87 9.69
C GLU A 257 9.30 12.80 10.67
N PHE A 258 8.70 13.95 10.98
CA PHE A 258 9.28 14.94 11.90
C PHE A 258 9.35 14.41 13.33
N LEU A 259 8.31 13.72 13.79
CA LEU A 259 8.26 13.21 15.15
C LEU A 259 8.95 11.89 15.36
N GLY A 260 9.51 11.25 14.33
CA GLY A 260 10.24 9.99 14.46
C GLY A 260 9.40 8.81 14.96
N PHE A 261 8.08 8.89 14.84
CA PHE A 261 7.15 7.93 15.48
C PHE A 261 7.04 6.59 14.75
N THR A 262 7.62 6.45 13.56
CA THR A 262 7.55 5.21 12.78
C THR A 262 8.51 4.16 13.33
N ASP A 263 8.14 2.89 13.22
CA ASP A 263 8.99 1.77 13.68
C ASP A 263 10.35 1.76 12.99
N GLN A 264 10.41 2.17 11.72
CA GLN A 264 11.65 2.25 10.94
C GLN A 264 12.60 3.33 11.49
N GLN A 265 12.08 4.50 11.84
CA GLN A 265 12.89 5.57 12.43
C GLN A 265 13.34 5.18 13.84
N ARG A 266 12.51 4.49 14.61
CA ARG A 266 12.86 3.97 15.94
C ARG A 266 13.92 2.86 15.88
N ASP A 267 13.87 2.01 14.87
CA ASP A 267 14.86 0.96 14.69
C ASP A 267 16.22 1.57 14.29
N ALA A 268 16.23 2.55 13.38
CA ALA A 268 17.44 3.31 13.07
C ALA A 268 17.96 4.12 14.27
N ALA A 269 17.06 4.79 15.01
CA ALA A 269 17.37 5.49 16.25
C ALA A 269 18.08 4.63 17.28
N SER A 270 17.65 3.37 17.40
CA SER A 270 18.22 2.42 18.35
C SER A 270 19.69 2.11 18.03
N ARG A 271 20.09 2.25 16.76
CA ARG A 271 21.47 2.05 16.29
C ARG A 271 22.34 3.30 16.49
N GLU A 272 21.75 4.50 16.42
CA GLU A 272 22.47 5.80 16.51
C GLU A 272 22.74 6.30 17.96
N GLY A 273 22.19 5.64 18.98
CA GLY A 273 22.52 5.87 20.39
C GLY A 273 21.79 7.03 21.08
N TRP A 274 22.39 7.60 22.13
CA TRP A 274 21.73 8.57 23.03
C TRP A 274 21.41 9.93 22.39
N SER A 275 22.19 10.37 21.40
CA SER A 275 22.01 11.64 20.70
C SER A 275 20.61 11.74 20.07
N TYR A 276 20.13 10.65 19.47
CA TYR A 276 18.83 10.61 18.81
C TYR A 276 17.68 10.76 19.82
N ARG A 277 17.81 10.17 21.01
CA ARG A 277 16.82 10.31 22.10
C ARG A 277 16.69 11.77 22.55
N LEU A 278 17.82 12.50 22.65
CA LEU A 278 17.81 13.93 22.99
C LEU A 278 17.13 14.78 21.91
N VAL A 279 17.35 14.47 20.63
CA VAL A 279 16.69 15.18 19.52
C VAL A 279 15.17 15.00 19.58
N PHE A 280 14.67 13.80 19.85
CA PHE A 280 13.23 13.59 20.08
C PHE A 280 12.71 14.36 21.29
N SER A 281 13.42 14.28 22.42
CA SER A 281 13.03 14.99 23.63
C SER A 281 12.93 16.50 23.36
N ALA A 282 13.89 17.06 22.63
CA ALA A 282 13.87 18.46 22.22
C ALA A 282 12.69 18.78 21.28
N ARG A 283 12.38 17.92 20.30
CA ARG A 283 11.20 18.09 19.42
C ARG A 283 9.89 18.06 20.20
N LEU A 284 9.74 17.13 21.16
CA LEU A 284 8.58 17.05 22.04
C LEU A 284 8.43 18.30 22.90
N VAL A 285 9.50 18.75 23.55
CA VAL A 285 9.49 20.00 24.33
C VAL A 285 9.12 21.18 23.44
N GLY A 286 9.64 21.26 22.22
CA GLY A 286 9.27 22.27 21.23
C GLY A 286 7.77 22.29 20.92
N ILE A 287 7.13 21.12 20.79
CA ILE A 287 5.67 21.04 20.57
C ILE A 287 4.91 21.58 21.77
N PHE A 288 5.31 21.21 22.99
CA PHE A 288 4.67 21.73 24.21
C PHE A 288 4.77 23.26 24.27
N LEU A 289 5.94 23.83 23.98
CA LEU A 289 6.13 25.28 23.96
C LEU A 289 5.25 25.97 22.90
N VAL A 290 5.11 25.38 21.72
CA VAL A 290 4.22 25.91 20.67
C VAL A 290 2.76 25.81 21.08
N ALA A 291 2.34 24.71 21.70
CA ALA A 291 0.97 24.53 22.20
C ALA A 291 0.64 25.56 23.29
N ASP A 292 1.55 25.78 24.24
CA ASP A 292 1.40 26.80 25.28
C ASP A 292 1.32 28.21 24.69
N ALA A 293 2.19 28.52 23.71
CA ALA A 293 2.16 29.80 23.02
C ALA A 293 0.84 30.02 22.25
N LEU A 294 0.32 28.98 21.58
CA LEU A 294 -0.97 29.02 20.90
C LEU A 294 -2.13 29.19 21.88
N PHE A 295 -2.08 28.53 23.04
CA PHE A 295 -3.09 28.65 24.08
C PHE A 295 -3.14 30.07 24.65
N LEU A 296 -1.98 30.64 25.00
CA LEU A 296 -1.87 32.02 25.48
C LEU A 296 -2.32 33.02 24.41
N GLY A 297 -1.93 32.80 23.14
CA GLY A 297 -2.37 33.61 22.01
C GLY A 297 -3.89 33.57 21.81
N ALA A 298 -4.50 32.39 21.91
CA ALA A 298 -5.96 32.23 21.79
C ALA A 298 -6.71 32.94 22.92
N GLN A 299 -6.19 32.91 24.15
CA GLN A 299 -6.75 33.67 25.27
C GLN A 299 -6.68 35.18 25.00
N GLN A 300 -5.53 35.68 24.54
CA GLN A 300 -5.35 37.10 24.21
C GLN A 300 -6.32 37.58 23.11
N VAL A 301 -6.51 36.76 22.06
CA VAL A 301 -7.46 37.07 20.97
C VAL A 301 -8.90 36.99 21.46
N GLY A 302 -9.23 36.04 22.32
CA GLY A 302 -10.55 35.93 22.94
C GLY A 302 -10.93 37.19 23.74
N HIS A 303 -9.98 37.72 24.51
CA HIS A 303 -10.16 38.99 25.23
C HIS A 303 -10.38 40.16 24.26
N TYR A 304 -9.56 40.26 23.20
CA TYR A 304 -9.68 41.34 22.21
C TYR A 304 -11.01 41.31 21.44
N LEU A 305 -11.52 40.12 21.11
CA LEU A 305 -12.83 39.95 20.46
C LEU A 305 -14.01 40.29 21.39
N GLN A 306 -13.86 40.07 22.70
CA GLN A 306 -14.87 40.49 23.69
C GLN A 306 -14.93 42.02 23.79
N ASP A 307 -13.78 42.68 23.81
CA ASP A 307 -13.70 44.14 23.85
C ASP A 307 -14.34 44.77 22.60
N LEU A 308 -14.07 44.24 21.41
CA LEU A 308 -14.68 44.70 20.15
C LEU A 308 -16.19 44.47 20.05
N ARG A 309 -16.73 43.45 20.75
CA ARG A 309 -18.18 43.16 20.77
C ARG A 309 -18.93 44.05 21.77
N SER A 310 -18.22 44.61 22.75
CA SER A 310 -18.79 45.46 23.79
C SER A 310 -18.96 46.93 23.39
N HIS A 311 -18.42 47.32 22.22
CA HIS A 311 -18.61 48.62 21.57
C HIS A 311 -19.62 48.55 20.42
#